data_AF-A0A532EV60-F1
#
_entry.id   AF-A0A532EV60-F1
#
_cell.length_a   1.000
_cell.length_b   1.000
_cell.length_c   1.000
_cell.angle_alpha   90.00
_cell.angle_beta   90.00
_cell.angle_gamma   90.00
#
_symmetry.space_group_name_H-M   'P 1'
#
loop_
_entity.id
_entity.type
_entity.pdbx_description
1 polymer ?
#
loop_
_entity_poly.entity_id
_entity_poly.type
_entity_poly.pdbx_seq_one_letter_code
_entity_poly.pdbx_strand_id
1 'polypeptide(L)'
;MNYLKYLASMSLAIALVFLTAQAHAHISYGELGTLSNIGDTASVTKNAFSRYGWALGADADLGDSHKVGGAGGYFRFSLTQAATVQISVAAAAATMNPALSVYAGQLPSGSHDQDPGDLTALYQFFDNGGLLYKASDRDMAPNDPQISRYIPTGFNADGPVLDVNGFPVLVENPVWNQPDANLGGLSPAEWYAANYTPHNGYRDTLNFTTQGGLRFDAAFGWVPNNFDPVNGPTEGFTGQFDPFGDWSMSNGDGEWSNALYISSASLTGCEGPNCVSTTSGGFLNPGHVAGNNGSVESVFLTLAAGEYMIAADGEACTDTSTACRGPFQTATVSVSVVPVPAAVYLFGTGLVGLAGLARRKMNPTV
;
A
#
# COMPACT_ATOMS: atom_id res chain seq x y z
N MET A 1 54.64 -22.90 -21.46
CA MET A 1 53.59 -22.18 -22.21
C MET A 1 52.15 -22.55 -21.82
N ASN A 2 51.88 -23.19 -20.67
CA ASN A 2 50.52 -23.62 -20.29
C ASN A 2 49.95 -22.97 -19.01
N TYR A 3 50.71 -22.15 -18.28
CA TYR A 3 50.23 -21.51 -17.04
C TYR A 3 49.48 -20.19 -17.26
N LEU A 4 49.59 -19.57 -18.44
CA LEU A 4 48.94 -18.30 -18.75
C LEU A 4 47.46 -18.44 -19.18
N LYS A 5 47.00 -19.65 -19.53
CA LYS A 5 45.62 -19.90 -19.97
C LYS A 5 44.63 -20.09 -18.81
N TYR A 6 45.10 -20.49 -17.63
CA TYR A 6 44.24 -20.72 -16.46
C TYR A 6 43.97 -19.46 -15.63
N LEU A 7 44.85 -18.46 -15.70
CA LEU A 7 44.67 -17.17 -15.00
C LEU A 7 43.65 -16.24 -15.69
N ALA A 8 43.44 -16.39 -17.01
CA ALA A 8 42.45 -15.59 -17.73
C ALA A 8 41.00 -16.10 -17.54
N SER A 9 40.83 -17.41 -17.29
CA SER A 9 39.50 -18.03 -17.09
C SER A 9 38.99 -17.94 -15.64
N MET A 10 39.86 -17.78 -14.63
CA MET A 10 39.44 -17.59 -13.24
C MET A 10 38.98 -16.15 -12.93
N SER A 11 39.49 -15.15 -13.66
CA SER A 11 39.12 -13.75 -13.44
C SER A 11 37.75 -13.37 -14.01
N LEU A 12 37.20 -14.14 -14.96
CA LEU A 12 35.88 -13.89 -15.55
C LEU A 12 34.75 -14.50 -14.70
N ALA A 13 35.02 -15.55 -13.94
CA ALA A 13 34.03 -16.21 -13.07
C ALA A 13 33.82 -15.47 -11.74
N ILE A 14 34.81 -14.72 -11.24
CA ILE A 14 34.71 -13.96 -9.98
C ILE A 14 34.03 -12.58 -10.20
N ALA A 15 34.04 -12.06 -11.43
CA ALA A 15 33.38 -10.79 -11.76
C ALA A 15 31.85 -10.91 -11.91
N LEU A 16 31.29 -12.13 -11.99
CA LEU A 16 29.85 -12.35 -12.21
C LEU A 16 29.05 -12.63 -10.93
N VAL A 17 29.69 -12.65 -9.75
CA VAL A 17 29.05 -12.99 -8.47
C VAL A 17 28.65 -11.74 -7.65
N PHE A 18 28.83 -10.53 -8.18
CA PHE A 18 28.64 -9.29 -7.39
C PHE A 18 27.47 -8.36 -7.78
N LEU A 19 26.49 -8.76 -8.60
CA LEU A 19 25.40 -7.84 -8.96
C LEU A 19 23.99 -8.45 -9.02
N THR A 20 23.69 -9.48 -8.23
CA THR A 20 22.30 -9.71 -7.80
C THR A 20 22.13 -9.06 -6.44
N ALA A 21 22.11 -7.74 -6.39
CA ALA A 21 21.41 -7.10 -5.28
C ALA A 21 19.97 -7.60 -5.40
N GLN A 22 19.58 -8.55 -4.55
CA GLN A 22 18.18 -8.80 -4.32
C GLN A 22 17.62 -7.45 -3.90
N ALA A 23 16.78 -6.86 -4.75
CA ALA A 23 16.01 -5.70 -4.37
C ALA A 23 15.07 -6.19 -3.28
N HIS A 24 15.51 -6.07 -2.04
CA HIS A 24 14.65 -6.22 -0.87
C HIS A 24 13.71 -5.03 -0.93
N ALA A 25 12.54 -5.27 -1.50
CA ALA A 25 11.56 -4.25 -1.70
C ALA A 25 10.90 -4.02 -0.34
N HIS A 26 11.18 -2.88 0.27
CA HIS A 26 10.68 -2.49 1.58
C HIS A 26 9.98 -1.14 1.41
N ILE A 27 9.04 -0.76 2.29
CA ILE A 27 8.62 0.64 2.35
C ILE A 27 9.84 1.51 2.66
N SER A 28 10.25 2.30 1.66
CA SER A 28 11.34 3.25 1.73
C SER A 28 10.87 4.62 1.26
N TYR A 29 11.03 5.62 2.13
CA TYR A 29 10.51 6.94 1.86
C TYR A 29 11.50 7.83 1.13
N GLY A 30 11.00 8.58 0.15
CA GLY A 30 11.57 9.88 -0.18
C GLY A 30 11.18 10.90 0.89
N GLU A 31 12.17 11.50 1.54
CA GLU A 31 11.97 12.49 2.59
C GLU A 31 11.64 13.87 2.00
N LEU A 32 10.42 14.36 2.20
CA LEU A 32 10.03 15.73 1.86
C LEU A 32 10.13 16.68 3.07
N GLY A 33 10.31 16.14 4.28
CA GLY A 33 10.57 16.90 5.50
C GLY A 33 9.33 17.58 6.11
N THR A 34 9.57 18.58 6.95
CA THR A 34 8.55 19.29 7.70
C THR A 34 8.22 20.64 7.07
N LEU A 35 6.94 20.89 6.81
CA LEU A 35 6.42 22.13 6.25
C LEU A 35 5.58 22.85 7.32
N SER A 36 5.73 24.16 7.44
CA SER A 36 5.10 24.95 8.53
C SER A 36 4.38 26.20 8.05
N ASN A 37 4.90 26.86 7.01
CA ASN A 37 4.45 28.17 6.57
C ASN A 37 3.88 28.14 5.17
N ILE A 38 2.98 29.09 4.88
CA ILE A 38 2.51 29.35 3.52
C ILE A 38 3.71 29.67 2.63
N GLY A 39 3.80 28.99 1.49
CA GLY A 39 4.91 29.09 0.54
C GLY A 39 6.00 28.05 0.74
N ASP A 40 6.03 27.34 1.88
CA ASP A 40 6.94 26.22 2.08
C ASP A 40 6.70 25.17 0.98
N THR A 41 7.79 24.72 0.35
CA THR A 41 7.73 23.73 -0.72
C THR A 41 8.89 22.75 -0.57
N ALA A 42 8.60 21.47 -0.73
CA ALA A 42 9.59 20.40 -0.75
C ALA A 42 9.39 19.52 -1.98
N SER A 43 10.48 18.93 -2.48
CA SER A 43 10.42 18.02 -3.62
C SER A 43 11.53 16.98 -3.61
N VAL A 44 11.22 15.78 -4.09
CA VAL A 44 12.19 14.69 -4.30
C VAL A 44 12.04 14.16 -5.72
N THR A 45 13.15 14.07 -6.46
CA THR A 45 13.22 13.45 -7.78
C THR A 45 13.84 12.06 -7.67
N LYS A 46 13.19 11.04 -8.24
CA LYS A 46 13.73 9.67 -8.34
C LYS A 46 13.64 9.17 -9.77
N ASN A 47 14.53 8.24 -10.14
CA ASN A 47 14.49 7.48 -11.39
C ASN A 47 14.20 6.01 -11.09
N ALA A 48 13.05 5.76 -10.48
CA ALA A 48 12.62 4.44 -10.01
C ALA A 48 11.14 4.17 -10.27
N PHE A 49 10.44 5.11 -10.90
CA PHE A 49 9.00 4.97 -11.13
C PHE A 49 8.74 3.98 -12.26
N SER A 50 7.76 3.11 -12.09
CA SER A 50 7.29 2.24 -13.13
C SER A 50 6.16 2.91 -13.93
N ARG A 51 5.63 2.20 -14.92
CA ARG A 51 4.47 2.66 -15.71
C ARG A 51 3.16 2.04 -15.23
N TYR A 52 3.20 1.19 -14.20
CA TYR A 52 2.09 0.28 -13.84
C TYR A 52 1.89 0.09 -12.34
N GLY A 53 2.86 0.44 -11.51
CA GLY A 53 2.90 0.07 -10.10
C GLY A 53 1.75 0.63 -9.28
N TRP A 54 1.30 1.85 -9.59
CA TRP A 54 0.14 2.42 -8.91
C TRP A 54 -1.14 1.73 -9.38
N ALA A 55 -1.27 1.49 -10.70
CA ALA A 55 -2.44 0.85 -11.30
C ALA A 55 -2.64 -0.60 -10.84
N LEU A 56 -1.58 -1.36 -10.54
CA LEU A 56 -1.73 -2.68 -9.93
C LEU A 56 -2.26 -2.63 -8.50
N GLY A 57 -2.00 -1.54 -7.77
CA GLY A 57 -2.65 -1.28 -6.49
C GLY A 57 -4.16 -1.23 -6.57
N ALA A 58 -4.66 -0.71 -7.69
CA ALA A 58 -6.04 -0.32 -7.87
C ALA A 58 -6.97 -1.48 -8.25
N ASP A 59 -6.45 -2.70 -8.40
CA ASP A 59 -7.27 -3.86 -8.66
C ASP A 59 -7.99 -4.35 -7.40
N ALA A 60 -9.02 -5.16 -7.59
CA ALA A 60 -9.83 -5.70 -6.50
C ALA A 60 -9.07 -6.67 -5.59
N ASP A 61 -7.90 -7.14 -6.03
CA ASP A 61 -7.09 -8.12 -5.33
C ASP A 61 -6.00 -7.48 -4.47
N LEU A 62 -5.90 -6.14 -4.54
CA LEU A 62 -4.90 -5.28 -3.93
C LEU A 62 -3.51 -5.52 -4.51
N GLY A 63 -2.80 -4.43 -4.75
CA GLY A 63 -1.49 -4.51 -5.41
C GLY A 63 -0.37 -4.90 -4.47
N ASP A 64 0.68 -5.43 -5.07
CA ASP A 64 1.96 -5.61 -4.42
C ASP A 64 2.69 -4.25 -4.29
N SER A 65 2.93 -3.81 -3.05
CA SER A 65 3.59 -2.54 -2.68
C SER A 65 4.97 -2.40 -3.29
N HIS A 66 5.65 -3.52 -3.56
CA HIS A 66 6.94 -3.55 -4.22
C HIS A 66 6.86 -3.09 -5.67
N LYS A 67 5.68 -3.18 -6.29
CA LYS A 67 5.45 -2.72 -7.66
C LYS A 67 5.35 -1.20 -7.73
N VAL A 68 5.05 -0.50 -6.62
CA VAL A 68 5.00 0.96 -6.53
C VAL A 68 6.43 1.54 -6.54
N GLY A 69 6.93 1.84 -7.73
CA GLY A 69 8.21 2.48 -7.99
C GLY A 69 9.43 1.67 -7.57
N GLY A 70 9.35 0.33 -7.59
CA GLY A 70 10.45 -0.56 -7.20
C GLY A 70 11.00 -0.26 -5.79
N ALA A 71 10.10 -0.14 -4.81
CA ALA A 71 10.33 0.35 -3.44
C ALA A 71 10.60 1.87 -3.29
N GLY A 72 10.68 2.62 -4.39
CA GLY A 72 10.93 4.06 -4.40
C GLY A 72 9.70 4.96 -4.47
N GLY A 73 8.50 4.40 -4.68
CA GLY A 73 7.27 5.17 -4.91
C GLY A 73 6.62 5.77 -3.65
N TYR A 74 7.20 5.56 -2.48
CA TYR A 74 6.70 6.12 -1.21
C TYR A 74 7.47 7.38 -0.81
N PHE A 75 6.74 8.35 -0.26
CA PHE A 75 7.26 9.63 0.22
C PHE A 75 6.57 10.01 1.53
N ARG A 76 7.25 10.79 2.37
CA ARG A 76 6.66 11.29 3.61
C ARG A 76 6.96 12.75 3.85
N PHE A 77 6.02 13.43 4.50
CA PHE A 77 6.16 14.80 4.97
C PHE A 77 5.38 15.00 6.27
N SER A 78 5.68 16.08 6.98
CA SER A 78 4.90 16.47 8.15
C SER A 78 4.47 17.93 8.11
N LEU A 79 3.32 18.21 8.71
CA LEU A 79 2.76 19.53 8.90
C LEU A 79 2.75 19.89 10.38
N THR A 80 3.35 21.02 10.74
CA THR A 80 3.34 21.51 12.14
C THR A 80 2.01 22.16 12.53
N GLN A 81 1.20 22.53 11.55
CA GLN A 81 -0.12 23.15 11.70
C GLN A 81 -1.04 22.75 10.55
N ALA A 82 -2.34 22.91 10.74
CA ALA A 82 -3.29 22.69 9.67
C ALA A 82 -3.01 23.63 8.48
N ALA A 83 -3.07 23.10 7.26
CA ALA A 83 -2.74 23.84 6.06
C ALA A 83 -3.46 23.30 4.82
N THR A 84 -3.58 24.14 3.78
CA THR A 84 -3.92 23.66 2.44
C THR A 84 -2.63 23.35 1.70
N VAL A 85 -2.52 22.16 1.13
CA VAL A 85 -1.35 21.71 0.38
C VAL A 85 -1.73 21.37 -1.05
N GLN A 86 -0.82 21.67 -1.98
CA GLN A 86 -0.79 21.08 -3.30
C GLN A 86 0.25 19.96 -3.30
N ILE A 87 -0.18 18.74 -3.61
CA ILE A 87 0.71 17.59 -3.79
C ILE A 87 0.74 17.29 -5.28
N SER A 88 1.93 17.11 -5.85
CA SER A 88 2.09 16.86 -7.28
C SER A 88 3.12 15.78 -7.58
N VAL A 89 2.89 15.03 -8.65
CA VAL A 89 3.85 14.10 -9.25
C VAL A 89 4.07 14.52 -10.69
N ALA A 90 5.27 14.98 -11.01
CA ALA A 90 5.67 15.43 -12.34
C ALA A 90 6.65 14.44 -12.97
N ALA A 91 6.15 13.61 -13.88
CA ALA A 91 6.94 12.69 -14.69
C ALA A 91 7.74 13.43 -15.78
N ALA A 92 8.95 12.96 -16.05
CA ALA A 92 9.77 13.46 -17.16
C ALA A 92 9.17 13.12 -18.54
N ALA A 93 8.30 12.11 -18.60
CA ALA A 93 7.61 11.68 -19.81
C ALA A 93 6.16 11.27 -19.52
N ALA A 94 5.24 11.65 -20.41
CA ALA A 94 3.82 11.31 -20.31
C ALA A 94 3.56 9.79 -20.38
N THR A 95 4.54 9.01 -20.85
CA THR A 95 4.46 7.55 -20.89
C THR A 95 4.38 6.90 -19.50
N MET A 96 4.70 7.64 -18.43
CA MET A 96 4.47 7.20 -17.06
C MET A 96 2.99 7.29 -16.68
N ASN A 97 2.29 8.34 -17.13
CA ASN A 97 0.97 8.74 -16.65
C ASN A 97 0.90 8.68 -15.11
N PRO A 98 1.45 9.68 -14.39
CA PRO A 98 1.61 9.57 -12.95
C PRO A 98 0.26 9.53 -12.24
N ALA A 99 0.17 8.71 -11.20
CA ALA A 99 -0.92 8.66 -10.25
C ALA A 99 -0.39 8.73 -8.82
N LEU A 100 -1.24 9.17 -7.89
CA LEU A 100 -0.85 9.28 -6.49
C LEU A 100 -2.02 9.01 -5.54
N SER A 101 -1.66 8.54 -4.34
CA SER A 101 -2.55 8.43 -3.19
C SER A 101 -1.89 9.03 -1.96
N VAL A 102 -2.69 9.66 -1.11
CA VAL A 102 -2.24 10.39 0.09
C VAL A 102 -2.90 9.78 1.32
N TYR A 103 -2.09 9.57 2.35
CA TYR A 103 -2.50 8.92 3.59
C TYR A 103 -2.07 9.74 4.80
N ALA A 104 -2.84 9.65 5.88
CA ALA A 104 -2.42 10.07 7.21
C ALA A 104 -1.68 8.93 7.91
N GLY A 105 -0.65 9.27 8.66
CA GLY A 105 0.23 8.28 9.29
C GLY A 105 1.37 7.85 8.37
N GLN A 106 2.22 6.99 8.91
CA GLN A 106 3.37 6.41 8.23
C GLN A 106 3.48 4.95 8.61
N LEU A 107 3.82 4.13 7.62
CA LEU A 107 4.26 2.76 7.82
C LEU A 107 5.72 2.74 8.29
N PRO A 108 6.16 1.76 9.10
CA PRO A 108 7.55 1.67 9.51
C PRO A 108 8.45 1.57 8.28
N SER A 109 9.58 2.28 8.27
CA SER A 109 10.57 2.09 7.22
C SER A 109 11.09 0.66 7.29
N GLY A 110 11.26 0.01 6.14
CA GLY A 110 11.64 -1.40 6.12
C GLY A 110 10.45 -2.34 6.13
N SER A 111 9.24 -1.86 6.47
CA SER A 111 8.06 -2.72 6.51
C SER A 111 7.86 -3.42 5.18
N HIS A 112 7.66 -4.72 5.33
CA HIS A 112 7.42 -5.70 4.29
C HIS A 112 6.56 -6.78 4.94
N ASP A 113 5.76 -7.47 4.16
CA ASP A 113 4.94 -8.59 4.64
C ASP A 113 5.67 -9.94 4.58
N GLN A 114 6.97 -9.95 4.27
CA GLN A 114 7.84 -11.13 4.33
C GLN A 114 8.97 -10.93 5.32
N ASP A 115 8.76 -11.27 6.59
CA ASP A 115 9.90 -11.53 7.47
C ASP A 115 10.44 -12.93 7.12
N PRO A 116 11.70 -13.11 6.65
CA PRO A 116 12.32 -14.43 6.52
C PRO A 116 12.33 -15.16 7.86
N GLY A 117 12.30 -14.40 8.96
CA GLY A 117 12.08 -14.87 10.31
C GLY A 117 10.72 -15.53 10.51
N ASP A 118 9.69 -15.22 9.71
CA ASP A 118 8.35 -15.84 9.80
C ASP A 118 8.33 -17.27 9.24
N LEU A 119 9.18 -17.57 8.26
CA LEU A 119 9.43 -18.96 7.83
C LEU A 119 10.14 -19.78 8.91
N THR A 120 10.89 -19.12 9.82
CA THR A 120 11.43 -19.75 11.03
C THR A 120 10.53 -19.61 12.26
N ALA A 121 9.57 -18.69 12.25
CA ALA A 121 8.53 -18.52 13.27
C ALA A 121 7.44 -19.58 13.09
N LEU A 122 7.26 -20.10 11.88
CA LEU A 122 6.68 -21.42 11.62
C LEU A 122 7.26 -22.51 12.53
N TYR A 123 8.49 -22.33 13.04
CA TYR A 123 9.15 -23.19 14.03
C TYR A 123 9.10 -22.67 15.49
N GLN A 124 8.77 -21.40 15.74
CA GLN A 124 8.71 -20.80 17.10
C GLN A 124 7.29 -20.63 17.66
N PHE A 125 6.24 -20.77 16.83
CA PHE A 125 4.85 -20.92 17.31
C PHE A 125 4.61 -22.24 18.08
N PHE A 126 5.64 -23.08 18.23
CA PHE A 126 5.56 -24.37 18.91
C PHE A 126 5.81 -24.34 20.43
N ASP A 127 6.20 -23.21 21.03
CA ASP A 127 6.54 -23.18 22.48
C ASP A 127 5.32 -23.06 23.43
N ASN A 128 4.09 -22.85 22.94
CA ASN A 128 2.92 -22.66 23.82
C ASN A 128 1.64 -23.41 23.45
N GLY A 129 1.72 -24.52 22.69
CA GLY A 129 0.62 -25.50 22.61
C GLY A 129 -0.74 -24.97 22.12
N GLY A 130 -0.77 -23.83 21.42
CA GLY A 130 -1.96 -23.19 20.89
C GLY A 130 -2.00 -23.35 19.37
N LEU A 131 -2.97 -24.12 18.90
CA LEU A 131 -3.30 -24.31 17.50
C LEU A 131 -3.54 -22.99 16.75
N LEU A 132 -3.20 -23.01 15.44
CA LEU A 132 -3.76 -22.27 14.31
C LEU A 132 -2.93 -21.11 13.76
N TYR A 133 -2.71 -21.19 12.45
CA TYR A 133 -2.33 -20.11 11.56
C TYR A 133 -3.36 -19.00 11.70
N LYS A 134 -3.17 -18.15 12.69
CA LYS A 134 -3.74 -16.83 12.66
C LYS A 134 -3.08 -16.09 11.50
N ALA A 135 -3.72 -15.03 11.02
CA ALA A 135 -2.98 -13.85 10.64
C ALA A 135 -1.77 -13.72 11.57
N SER A 136 -0.59 -13.37 11.06
CA SER A 136 0.40 -12.87 11.99
C SER A 136 -0.29 -11.88 12.93
N ASP A 137 -0.18 -12.03 14.26
CA ASP A 137 -0.79 -11.08 15.21
C ASP A 137 -0.35 -9.63 14.84
N ARG A 138 0.74 -9.52 14.05
CA ARG A 138 1.33 -8.36 13.40
C ARG A 138 0.46 -7.66 12.35
N ASP A 139 -0.55 -8.30 11.77
CA ASP A 139 -1.23 -7.80 10.56
C ASP A 139 -2.78 -7.84 10.63
N MET A 140 -3.31 -8.23 11.78
CA MET A 140 -4.72 -8.44 12.02
C MET A 140 -5.44 -7.12 12.36
N ALA A 141 -6.62 -6.87 11.77
CA ALA A 141 -7.44 -5.75 12.18
C ALA A 141 -7.91 -5.92 13.64
N PRO A 142 -8.12 -4.83 14.40
CA PRO A 142 -8.80 -4.94 15.69
C PRO A 142 -10.15 -5.66 15.51
N ASN A 143 -10.31 -6.81 16.17
CA ASN A 143 -11.49 -7.69 16.17
C ASN A 143 -11.63 -8.70 15.01
N ASP A 144 -10.58 -8.95 14.24
CA ASP A 144 -10.62 -10.01 13.22
C ASP A 144 -10.88 -11.40 13.86
N PRO A 145 -11.80 -12.23 13.32
CA PRO A 145 -11.96 -13.59 13.78
C PRO A 145 -10.65 -14.35 13.56
N GLN A 146 -9.99 -14.75 14.64
CA GLN A 146 -8.68 -15.42 14.66
C GLN A 146 -8.69 -16.86 14.06
N ILE A 147 -9.44 -17.08 12.99
CA ILE A 147 -9.68 -18.37 12.34
C ILE A 147 -9.31 -18.24 10.86
N SER A 148 -8.25 -18.92 10.43
CA SER A 148 -7.85 -18.94 9.01
C SER A 148 -8.74 -19.84 8.18
N ARG A 149 -8.88 -19.51 6.90
CA ARG A 149 -9.56 -20.35 5.91
C ARG A 149 -8.87 -21.67 5.62
N TYR A 150 -7.54 -21.73 5.70
CA TYR A 150 -6.76 -22.93 5.39
C TYR A 150 -5.83 -23.33 6.53
N ILE A 151 -5.69 -24.63 6.76
CA ILE A 151 -4.81 -25.24 7.77
C ILE A 151 -4.02 -26.40 7.15
N PRO A 152 -2.87 -26.82 7.70
CA PRO A 152 -2.17 -28.00 7.22
C PRO A 152 -3.02 -29.27 7.36
N THR A 153 -2.86 -30.19 6.41
CA THR A 153 -3.58 -31.48 6.39
C THR A 153 -3.22 -32.39 7.55
N GLY A 154 -2.11 -32.13 8.23
CA GLY A 154 -1.68 -32.84 9.42
C GLY A 154 -0.32 -32.39 9.89
N PHE A 155 0.14 -32.98 10.98
CA PHE A 155 1.47 -32.79 11.56
C PHE A 155 2.13 -34.15 11.78
N ASN A 156 3.44 -34.23 11.57
CA ASN A 156 4.30 -35.34 11.95
C ASN A 156 5.30 -34.90 13.04
N ALA A 157 6.26 -35.75 13.39
CA ALA A 157 7.25 -35.45 14.43
C ALA A 157 8.17 -34.26 14.10
N ASP A 158 8.23 -33.86 12.83
CA ASP A 158 9.10 -32.81 12.30
C ASP A 158 8.32 -31.52 11.96
N GLY A 159 7.01 -31.46 12.24
CA GLY A 159 6.15 -30.31 11.99
C GLY A 159 4.99 -30.60 11.03
N PRO A 160 4.47 -29.61 10.29
CA PRO A 160 3.38 -29.83 9.35
C PRO A 160 3.76 -30.83 8.26
N VAL A 161 2.80 -31.61 7.76
CA VAL A 161 3.01 -32.51 6.62
C VAL A 161 3.34 -31.68 5.40
N LEU A 162 4.55 -31.86 4.89
CA LEU A 162 5.05 -31.15 3.72
C LEU A 162 4.75 -31.92 2.43
N ASP A 163 4.53 -31.21 1.34
CA ASP A 163 4.46 -31.75 -0.02
C ASP A 163 5.85 -32.15 -0.52
N VAL A 164 5.92 -32.62 -1.78
CA VAL A 164 7.18 -33.04 -2.41
C VAL A 164 8.21 -31.90 -2.56
N ASN A 165 7.79 -30.65 -2.37
CA ASN A 165 8.62 -29.46 -2.49
C ASN A 165 8.95 -28.83 -1.13
N GLY A 166 8.54 -29.45 -0.02
CA GLY A 166 8.83 -28.97 1.33
C GLY A 166 7.84 -27.92 1.86
N PHE A 167 6.65 -27.79 1.28
CA PHE A 167 5.62 -26.84 1.74
C PHE A 167 4.48 -27.53 2.49
N PRO A 168 3.88 -26.91 3.52
CA PRO A 168 2.72 -27.48 4.19
C PRO A 168 1.60 -27.76 3.18
N VAL A 169 1.13 -29.01 3.13
CA VAL A 169 -0.08 -29.32 2.35
C VAL A 169 -1.26 -28.71 3.09
N LEU A 170 -1.98 -27.77 2.48
CA LEU A 170 -3.11 -27.07 3.09
C LEU A 170 -4.46 -27.71 2.73
N VAL A 171 -5.41 -27.70 3.67
CA VAL A 171 -6.83 -28.03 3.50
C VAL A 171 -7.68 -26.91 4.07
N GLU A 172 -8.92 -26.80 3.60
CA GLU A 172 -9.88 -25.86 4.18
C GLU A 172 -10.08 -26.17 5.66
N ASN A 173 -10.04 -25.13 6.48
CA ASN A 173 -10.25 -25.24 7.90
C ASN A 173 -11.71 -25.67 8.14
N PRO A 174 -11.95 -26.81 8.81
CA PRO A 174 -13.31 -27.31 9.00
C PRO A 174 -14.21 -26.36 9.80
N VAL A 175 -13.64 -25.42 10.56
CA VAL A 175 -14.41 -24.39 11.28
C VAL A 175 -14.68 -23.13 10.47
N TRP A 176 -14.09 -22.98 9.28
CA TRP A 176 -14.21 -21.77 8.44
C TRP A 176 -15.66 -21.43 8.09
N ASN A 177 -16.44 -22.47 7.80
CA ASN A 177 -17.86 -22.37 7.45
C ASN A 177 -18.78 -22.77 8.62
N GLN A 178 -18.25 -22.85 9.85
CA GLN A 178 -19.03 -23.23 11.03
C GLN A 178 -19.36 -21.98 11.86
N PRO A 179 -20.61 -21.82 12.32
CA PRO A 179 -20.99 -20.75 13.24
C PRO A 179 -20.10 -20.68 14.48
N ASP A 180 -19.59 -19.49 14.80
CA ASP A 180 -18.86 -19.21 16.02
C ASP A 180 -19.69 -18.30 16.94
N ALA A 181 -19.87 -18.71 18.19
CA ALA A 181 -20.60 -17.93 19.19
C ALA A 181 -19.94 -16.57 19.47
N ASN A 182 -18.62 -16.46 19.32
CA ASN A 182 -17.87 -15.21 19.46
C ASN A 182 -18.11 -14.24 18.31
N LEU A 183 -18.61 -14.74 17.17
CA LEU A 183 -18.95 -13.95 15.98
C LEU A 183 -20.46 -13.70 15.86
N GLY A 184 -21.18 -13.76 16.98
CA GLY A 184 -22.63 -13.58 17.00
C GLY A 184 -23.39 -14.69 16.28
N GLY A 185 -22.78 -15.88 16.14
CA GLY A 185 -23.37 -17.02 15.42
C GLY A 185 -23.14 -17.01 13.91
N LEU A 186 -22.37 -16.05 13.38
CA LEU A 186 -21.85 -16.13 12.01
C LEU A 186 -20.69 -17.14 11.96
N SER A 187 -20.54 -17.82 10.83
CA SER A 187 -19.25 -18.45 10.51
C SER A 187 -18.19 -17.38 10.22
N PRO A 188 -16.89 -17.70 10.35
CA PRO A 188 -15.82 -16.82 9.87
C PRO A 188 -16.06 -16.33 8.45
N ALA A 189 -16.42 -17.23 7.51
CA ALA A 189 -16.73 -16.88 6.14
C ALA A 189 -17.83 -15.81 6.01
N GLU A 190 -18.93 -15.98 6.74
CA GLU A 190 -20.05 -15.03 6.74
C GLU A 190 -19.68 -13.71 7.43
N TRP A 191 -18.88 -13.78 8.51
CA TRP A 191 -18.39 -12.59 9.19
C TRP A 191 -17.51 -11.75 8.25
N TYR A 192 -16.56 -12.38 7.54
CA TYR A 192 -15.75 -11.69 6.55
C TYR A 192 -16.60 -11.12 5.42
N ALA A 193 -17.52 -11.90 4.85
CA ALA A 193 -18.39 -11.41 3.79
C ALA A 193 -19.27 -10.22 4.24
N ALA A 194 -19.61 -10.14 5.53
CA ALA A 194 -20.43 -9.06 6.08
C ALA A 194 -19.63 -7.82 6.49
N ASN A 195 -18.36 -7.98 6.90
CA ASN A 195 -17.55 -6.91 7.48
C ASN A 195 -16.41 -6.44 6.56
N TYR A 196 -15.95 -7.28 5.64
CA TYR A 196 -14.93 -6.93 4.66
C TYR A 196 -15.57 -6.38 3.38
N THR A 197 -15.01 -5.29 2.89
CA THR A 197 -15.33 -4.74 1.57
C THR A 197 -13.99 -4.32 0.95
N PRO A 198 -13.73 -4.63 -0.33
CA PRO A 198 -12.53 -4.14 -1.00
C PRO A 198 -12.34 -2.64 -0.76
N HIS A 199 -11.12 -2.24 -0.46
CA HIS A 199 -10.76 -0.86 -0.15
C HIS A 199 -11.42 -0.24 1.09
N ASN A 200 -11.89 -1.07 2.05
CA ASN A 200 -12.53 -0.62 3.29
C ASN A 200 -11.71 -0.87 4.57
N GLY A 201 -10.39 -0.97 4.46
CA GLY A 201 -9.51 -1.13 5.61
C GLY A 201 -8.73 -2.43 5.63
N TYR A 202 -7.97 -2.53 6.72
CA TYR A 202 -6.82 -3.41 6.99
C TYR A 202 -6.89 -4.83 6.42
N ARG A 203 -5.69 -5.36 6.16
CA ARG A 203 -5.40 -6.69 5.63
C ARG A 203 -6.42 -7.74 6.04
N ASP A 204 -7.05 -8.35 5.03
CA ASP A 204 -7.66 -9.67 5.17
C ASP A 204 -6.53 -10.72 5.22
N THR A 205 -5.96 -10.86 6.41
CA THR A 205 -4.90 -11.83 6.68
C THR A 205 -5.39 -13.26 6.84
N LEU A 206 -6.70 -13.44 7.02
CA LEU A 206 -7.27 -14.67 7.56
C LEU A 206 -8.11 -15.41 6.53
N ASN A 207 -8.67 -14.73 5.54
CA ASN A 207 -9.49 -15.35 4.53
C ASN A 207 -8.68 -15.78 3.29
N PHE A 208 -7.49 -15.23 3.04
CA PHE A 208 -6.80 -15.45 1.75
C PHE A 208 -7.72 -15.14 0.54
N THR A 209 -8.72 -14.28 0.71
CA THR A 209 -9.66 -13.89 -0.34
C THR A 209 -9.47 -12.42 -0.64
N THR A 210 -9.13 -11.97 -1.85
CA THR A 210 -9.05 -12.64 -3.14
C THR A 210 -7.78 -12.13 -3.86
N GLN A 211 -6.85 -13.03 -4.18
CA GLN A 211 -5.62 -12.86 -4.98
C GLN A 211 -4.46 -11.93 -4.53
N GLY A 212 -4.47 -11.41 -3.30
CA GLY A 212 -3.26 -10.91 -2.61
C GLY A 212 -2.24 -12.01 -2.22
N GLY A 213 -2.08 -13.05 -3.05
CA GLY A 213 -1.02 -14.04 -2.86
C GLY A 213 -1.34 -15.50 -3.16
N LEU A 214 -2.56 -15.93 -3.58
CA LEU A 214 -2.86 -17.31 -4.01
C LEU A 214 -3.66 -17.37 -5.34
N ARG A 215 -3.32 -18.32 -6.24
CA ARG A 215 -4.11 -18.80 -7.41
C ARG A 215 -4.48 -20.27 -7.28
N PHE A 216 -5.51 -20.69 -7.99
CA PHE A 216 -5.80 -22.12 -8.15
C PHE A 216 -4.98 -22.71 -9.31
N ASP A 217 -4.19 -23.74 -9.03
CA ASP A 217 -3.46 -24.56 -10.00
C ASP A 217 -4.10 -25.95 -10.10
N ALA A 218 -4.33 -26.43 -11.31
CA ALA A 218 -5.03 -27.69 -11.55
C ALA A 218 -4.25 -28.94 -11.07
N ALA A 219 -2.92 -28.87 -10.96
CA ALA A 219 -2.07 -29.95 -10.49
C ALA A 219 -1.77 -29.90 -8.99
N PHE A 220 -1.84 -28.70 -8.38
CA PHE A 220 -1.38 -28.47 -7.00
C PHE A 220 -2.44 -27.89 -6.06
N GLY A 221 -3.64 -27.57 -6.54
CA GLY A 221 -4.69 -26.93 -5.75
C GLY A 221 -4.47 -25.43 -5.58
N TRP A 222 -4.93 -24.84 -4.47
CA TRP A 222 -4.67 -23.43 -4.17
C TRP A 222 -3.19 -23.25 -3.81
N VAL A 223 -2.44 -22.55 -4.66
CA VAL A 223 -1.01 -22.26 -4.52
C VAL A 223 -0.77 -20.76 -4.50
N PRO A 224 0.37 -20.26 -3.99
CA PRO A 224 0.65 -18.84 -4.07
C PRO A 224 0.56 -18.25 -5.49
N ASN A 225 0.13 -16.99 -5.65
CA ASN A 225 0.01 -16.34 -6.96
C ASN A 225 1.38 -16.28 -7.67
N ASN A 226 2.44 -16.20 -6.87
CA ASN A 226 3.85 -16.24 -7.25
C ASN A 226 4.48 -17.64 -7.14
N PHE A 227 3.65 -18.70 -7.11
CA PHE A 227 4.13 -20.08 -7.14
C PHE A 227 4.58 -20.44 -8.56
N ASP A 228 5.87 -20.66 -8.75
CA ASP A 228 6.40 -21.33 -9.94
C ASP A 228 6.41 -22.84 -9.66
N PRO A 229 5.64 -23.67 -10.40
CA PRO A 229 5.60 -25.11 -10.18
C PRO A 229 6.95 -25.82 -10.42
N VAL A 230 7.95 -25.12 -10.99
CA VAL A 230 9.31 -25.63 -11.17
C VAL A 230 10.28 -25.13 -10.09
N ASN A 231 10.05 -23.93 -9.53
CA ASN A 231 11.03 -23.25 -8.65
C ASN A 231 10.51 -22.95 -7.23
N GLY A 232 9.27 -23.30 -6.91
CA GLY A 232 8.62 -22.96 -5.63
C GLY A 232 8.08 -21.52 -5.60
N PRO A 233 7.57 -21.04 -4.44
CA PRO A 233 7.14 -19.66 -4.27
C PRO A 233 8.38 -18.75 -4.36
N THR A 234 8.47 -17.93 -5.40
CA THR A 234 9.61 -17.01 -5.51
C THR A 234 9.45 -15.78 -4.62
N GLU A 235 8.23 -15.47 -4.17
CA GLU A 235 7.93 -14.36 -3.27
C GLU A 235 6.73 -14.83 -2.42
N GLY A 236 6.87 -14.83 -1.08
CA GLY A 236 5.74 -15.00 -0.15
C GLY A 236 4.71 -13.88 -0.32
N PHE A 237 3.81 -13.71 0.67
CA PHE A 237 2.90 -12.56 0.70
C PHE A 237 3.64 -11.30 0.26
N THR A 238 3.12 -10.57 -0.73
CA THR A 238 3.83 -9.48 -1.39
C THR A 238 3.04 -8.20 -1.09
N GLY A 239 3.66 -7.29 -0.34
CA GLY A 239 3.02 -6.24 0.46
C GLY A 239 1.72 -5.68 -0.07
N GLN A 240 0.70 -5.57 0.78
CA GLN A 240 -0.58 -4.99 0.36
C GLN A 240 -0.42 -3.49 0.11
N PHE A 241 -0.77 -3.03 -1.08
CA PHE A 241 -0.91 -1.62 -1.40
C PHE A 241 -2.32 -1.38 -1.90
N ASP A 242 -3.00 -0.44 -1.25
CA ASP A 242 -4.35 -0.05 -1.61
C ASP A 242 -4.39 1.46 -1.91
N PRO A 243 -4.46 1.86 -3.20
CA PRO A 243 -4.50 3.27 -3.59
C PRO A 243 -5.80 3.98 -3.25
N PHE A 244 -6.86 3.24 -2.90
CA PHE A 244 -8.21 3.75 -2.64
C PHE A 244 -8.69 3.51 -1.21
N GLY A 245 -7.91 2.79 -0.40
CA GLY A 245 -8.33 2.30 0.91
C GLY A 245 -7.34 2.57 2.02
N ASP A 246 -7.84 2.46 3.25
CA ASP A 246 -6.99 2.33 4.43
C ASP A 246 -6.22 1.00 4.34
N TRP A 247 -4.95 1.00 4.74
CA TRP A 247 -4.13 -0.21 4.78
C TRP A 247 -3.11 -0.15 5.92
N SER A 248 -2.47 -1.28 6.21
CA SER A 248 -1.47 -1.39 7.27
C SER A 248 -0.33 -2.29 6.87
N MET A 249 0.81 -2.08 7.51
CA MET A 249 1.96 -2.96 7.44
C MET A 249 2.65 -3.06 8.80
N SER A 250 3.40 -4.13 8.98
CA SER A 250 4.27 -4.35 10.13
C SER A 250 5.68 -4.70 9.65
N ASN A 251 6.66 -4.47 10.51
CA ASN A 251 8.06 -4.88 10.29
C ASN A 251 8.53 -5.89 11.37
N GLY A 252 7.62 -6.26 12.29
CA GLY A 252 7.86 -7.10 13.46
C GLY A 252 6.83 -6.88 14.56
N ASP A 253 6.98 -7.60 15.67
CA ASP A 253 6.08 -7.52 16.83
C ASP A 253 6.09 -6.10 17.44
N GLY A 254 4.91 -5.49 17.54
CA GLY A 254 4.75 -4.15 18.14
C GLY A 254 5.09 -2.97 17.22
N GLU A 255 5.50 -3.23 15.98
CA GLU A 255 5.80 -2.20 14.96
C GLU A 255 4.67 -2.09 13.92
N TRP A 256 3.47 -2.58 14.19
CA TRP A 256 2.33 -2.36 13.30
C TRP A 256 1.98 -0.88 13.22
N SER A 257 1.68 -0.39 12.01
CA SER A 257 1.01 0.89 11.85
C SER A 257 0.10 0.91 10.63
N ASN A 258 -0.75 1.94 10.60
CA ASN A 258 -1.75 2.17 9.59
C ASN A 258 -1.46 3.40 8.73
N ALA A 259 -1.89 3.30 7.48
CA ALA A 259 -2.02 4.39 6.53
C ALA A 259 -3.51 4.64 6.30
N LEU A 260 -4.00 5.77 6.80
CA LEU A 260 -5.41 6.17 6.66
C LEU A 260 -5.59 6.96 5.36
N TYR A 261 -6.41 6.46 4.45
CA TYR A 261 -6.71 7.07 3.18
C TYR A 261 -7.28 8.48 3.34
N ILE A 262 -6.71 9.43 2.59
CA ILE A 262 -7.21 10.80 2.50
C ILE A 262 -7.75 11.07 1.10
N SER A 263 -6.97 10.77 0.06
CA SER A 263 -7.37 11.07 -1.31
C SER A 263 -6.45 10.38 -2.30
N SER A 264 -6.92 10.24 -3.54
CA SER A 264 -6.13 9.82 -4.68
C SER A 264 -6.38 10.73 -5.88
N ALA A 265 -5.42 10.78 -6.80
CA ALA A 265 -5.58 11.40 -8.11
C ALA A 265 -5.00 10.47 -9.18
N SER A 266 -5.86 10.01 -10.09
CA SER A 266 -5.49 9.10 -11.19
C SER A 266 -6.61 9.01 -12.24
N LEU A 267 -6.31 8.56 -13.45
CA LEU A 267 -7.30 8.22 -14.48
C LEU A 267 -8.00 6.90 -14.21
N THR A 268 -7.33 5.99 -13.50
CA THR A 268 -7.89 4.72 -13.08
C THR A 268 -9.10 4.98 -12.19
N GLY A 269 -10.24 4.40 -12.57
CA GLY A 269 -11.47 4.55 -11.81
C GLY A 269 -11.29 4.03 -10.38
N CYS A 270 -11.76 4.80 -9.42
CA CYS A 270 -11.75 4.40 -8.02
C CYS A 270 -12.76 3.28 -7.77
N GLU A 271 -12.34 2.23 -7.06
CA GLU A 271 -13.19 1.15 -6.57
C GLU A 271 -13.23 1.09 -5.03
N GLY A 272 -14.40 0.75 -4.47
CA GLY A 272 -14.61 0.62 -3.02
C GLY A 272 -15.32 1.80 -2.34
N PRO A 273 -15.48 1.76 -1.00
CA PRO A 273 -16.35 2.68 -0.26
C PRO A 273 -15.81 4.10 -0.15
N ASN A 274 -14.51 4.29 -0.32
CA ASN A 274 -13.87 5.61 -0.30
C ASN A 274 -13.97 6.34 -1.66
N CYS A 275 -14.62 5.73 -2.65
CA CYS A 275 -14.71 6.23 -4.02
C CYS A 275 -15.84 7.22 -4.23
N VAL A 276 -15.80 8.29 -3.46
CA VAL A 276 -16.52 9.51 -3.81
C VAL A 276 -15.66 10.27 -4.81
N SER A 277 -16.14 10.42 -6.04
CA SER A 277 -15.48 11.30 -7.02
C SER A 277 -15.65 12.75 -6.56
N THR A 278 -14.55 13.44 -6.31
CA THR A 278 -14.56 14.82 -5.81
C THR A 278 -13.64 15.68 -6.65
N THR A 279 -13.89 16.99 -6.65
CA THR A 279 -12.95 17.98 -7.21
C THR A 279 -11.87 18.40 -6.20
N SER A 280 -11.95 17.90 -4.95
CA SER A 280 -11.06 18.23 -3.83
C SER A 280 -11.17 17.16 -2.73
N GLY A 281 -10.03 16.65 -2.25
CA GLY A 281 -9.96 15.67 -1.16
C GLY A 281 -9.70 16.28 0.23
N GLY A 282 -9.70 15.44 1.27
CA GLY A 282 -9.33 15.78 2.65
C GLY A 282 -10.00 14.84 3.67
N PHE A 283 -9.61 14.89 4.95
CA PHE A 283 -10.15 13.99 5.99
C PHE A 283 -11.68 13.95 6.09
N LEU A 284 -12.35 15.09 5.85
CA LEU A 284 -13.81 15.21 5.91
C LEU A 284 -14.50 14.86 4.58
N ASN A 285 -13.72 14.67 3.52
CA ASN A 285 -14.19 14.35 2.19
C ASN A 285 -13.16 13.46 1.48
N PRO A 286 -12.91 12.24 2.01
CA PRO A 286 -12.04 11.30 1.33
C PRO A 286 -12.61 11.04 -0.05
N GLY A 287 -11.75 11.01 -1.05
CA GLY A 287 -12.23 10.90 -2.40
C GLY A 287 -11.16 10.86 -3.45
N HIS A 288 -11.61 10.47 -4.62
CA HIS A 288 -10.80 10.32 -5.81
C HIS A 288 -11.01 11.51 -6.73
N VAL A 289 -9.92 12.18 -7.06
CA VAL A 289 -9.89 13.22 -8.08
C VAL A 289 -9.59 12.55 -9.41
N ALA A 290 -10.47 12.74 -10.40
CA ALA A 290 -10.22 12.26 -11.74
C ALA A 290 -8.94 12.91 -12.27
N GLY A 291 -7.94 12.08 -12.54
CA GLY A 291 -6.63 12.47 -13.01
C GLY A 291 -6.64 12.96 -14.45
N ASN A 292 -5.46 13.25 -14.97
CA ASN A 292 -5.27 13.68 -16.34
C ASN A 292 -4.35 12.71 -17.09
N ASN A 293 -4.61 12.55 -18.39
CA ASN A 293 -3.70 11.85 -19.29
C ASN A 293 -2.51 12.76 -19.60
N GLY A 294 -1.42 12.62 -18.85
CA GLY A 294 -0.35 13.60 -18.90
C GLY A 294 0.94 13.23 -18.17
N SER A 295 1.79 14.25 -18.01
CA SER A 295 3.07 14.14 -17.30
C SER A 295 3.00 14.69 -15.88
N VAL A 296 1.87 15.26 -15.44
CA VAL A 296 1.76 15.89 -14.13
C VAL A 296 0.41 15.55 -13.53
N GLU A 297 0.40 14.98 -12.34
CA GLU A 297 -0.83 14.75 -11.56
C GLU A 297 -0.77 15.54 -10.27
N SER A 298 -1.91 16.12 -9.84
CA SER A 298 -1.95 17.01 -8.68
C SER A 298 -3.25 16.91 -7.90
N VAL A 299 -3.14 17.00 -6.58
CA VAL A 299 -4.29 17.13 -5.68
C VAL A 299 -4.12 18.31 -4.72
N PHE A 300 -5.22 19.00 -4.42
CA PHE A 300 -5.30 20.03 -3.38
C PHE A 300 -6.04 19.48 -2.17
N LEU A 301 -5.39 19.51 -1.01
CA LEU A 301 -5.91 18.94 0.23
C LEU A 301 -5.85 19.95 1.36
N THR A 302 -6.90 20.02 2.18
CA THR A 302 -6.82 20.66 3.50
C THR A 302 -6.51 19.60 4.54
N LEU A 303 -5.32 19.70 5.12
CA LEU A 303 -4.76 18.72 6.05
C LEU A 303 -4.60 19.34 7.45
N ALA A 304 -4.73 18.50 8.49
CA ALA A 304 -4.42 18.90 9.87
C ALA A 304 -2.90 18.93 10.10
N ALA A 305 -2.47 19.33 11.30
CA ALA A 305 -1.10 19.04 11.73
C ALA A 305 -0.93 17.51 11.84
N GLY A 306 0.22 16.97 11.42
CA GLY A 306 0.48 15.54 11.48
C GLY A 306 1.50 15.04 10.48
N GLU A 307 1.66 13.72 10.49
CA GLU A 307 2.55 12.96 9.61
C GLU A 307 1.74 12.37 8.46
N TYR A 308 2.29 12.44 7.25
CA TYR A 308 1.62 12.02 6.03
C TYR A 308 2.53 11.18 5.15
N MET A 309 1.90 10.27 4.41
CA MET A 309 2.53 9.44 3.38
C MET A 309 1.91 9.72 2.02
N ILE A 310 2.73 9.68 0.98
CA ILE A 310 2.31 9.70 -0.43
C ILE A 310 2.81 8.42 -1.07
N ALA A 311 1.92 7.68 -1.74
CA ALA A 311 2.29 6.62 -2.67
C ALA A 311 2.08 7.16 -4.09
N ALA A 312 3.12 7.11 -4.93
CA ALA A 312 3.09 7.65 -6.28
C ALA A 312 3.82 6.73 -7.25
N ASP A 313 3.17 6.40 -8.36
CA ASP A 313 3.79 5.68 -9.47
C ASP A 313 3.00 5.86 -10.78
N GLY A 314 3.41 5.20 -11.85
CA GLY A 314 2.68 5.22 -13.11
C GLY A 314 1.42 4.34 -13.12
N GLU A 315 0.44 4.79 -13.89
CA GLU A 315 -0.80 4.06 -14.23
C GLU A 315 -1.02 3.96 -15.75
N ALA A 316 0.03 4.16 -16.55
CA ALA A 316 -0.04 4.05 -18.01
C ALA A 316 -0.36 2.63 -18.49
N CYS A 317 -0.24 1.61 -17.64
CA CYS A 317 -0.71 0.25 -17.92
C CYS A 317 -1.04 -0.54 -16.66
N THR A 318 -1.76 -1.64 -16.85
CA THR A 318 -2.33 -2.49 -15.79
C THR A 318 -1.81 -3.93 -15.87
N ASP A 319 -0.69 -4.17 -16.54
CA ASP A 319 -0.11 -5.49 -16.72
C ASP A 319 1.38 -5.54 -16.37
N THR A 320 1.91 -6.76 -16.29
CA THR A 320 3.29 -7.02 -15.92
C THR A 320 4.21 -7.25 -17.12
N SER A 321 3.81 -6.82 -18.31
CA SER A 321 4.61 -6.95 -19.53
C SER A 321 5.95 -6.22 -19.39
N THR A 322 6.95 -6.65 -20.16
CA THR A 322 8.29 -6.03 -20.15
C THR A 322 8.25 -4.53 -20.45
N ALA A 323 7.31 -4.09 -21.30
CA ALA A 323 7.12 -2.68 -21.66
C ALA A 323 6.49 -1.84 -20.53
N CYS A 324 5.79 -2.48 -19.60
CA CYS A 324 5.22 -1.87 -18.40
C CYS A 324 6.22 -1.85 -17.24
N ARG A 325 6.95 -2.96 -17.06
CA ARG A 325 7.98 -3.09 -16.02
C ARG A 325 9.18 -2.20 -16.25
N GLY A 326 9.48 -1.83 -17.50
CA GLY A 326 10.64 -1.01 -17.78
C GLY A 326 10.59 -0.28 -19.13
N PRO A 327 11.44 0.75 -19.30
CA PRO A 327 12.41 1.24 -18.30
C PRO A 327 11.74 2.01 -17.16
N PHE A 328 12.41 2.07 -16.01
CA PHE A 328 12.01 3.00 -14.94
C PHE A 328 12.04 4.45 -15.47
N GLN A 329 11.14 5.26 -14.94
CA GLN A 329 10.89 6.64 -15.32
C GLN A 329 11.42 7.57 -14.22
N THR A 330 11.84 8.75 -14.67
CA THR A 330 12.16 9.86 -13.76
C THR A 330 10.90 10.64 -13.46
N ALA A 331 10.61 10.89 -12.19
CA ALA A 331 9.57 11.82 -11.77
C ALA A 331 9.97 12.58 -10.52
N THR A 332 9.32 13.73 -10.31
CA THR A 332 9.48 14.57 -9.13
C THR A 332 8.18 14.61 -8.36
N VAL A 333 8.23 14.21 -7.09
CA VAL A 333 7.12 14.39 -6.14
C VAL A 333 7.36 15.66 -5.36
N SER A 334 6.34 16.51 -5.25
CA SER A 334 6.42 17.77 -4.51
C SER A 334 5.19 18.02 -3.65
N VAL A 335 5.41 18.75 -2.56
CA VAL A 335 4.37 19.24 -1.66
C VAL A 335 4.61 20.73 -1.45
N SER A 336 3.58 21.54 -1.64
CA SER A 336 3.62 22.99 -1.41
C SER A 336 2.48 23.42 -0.51
N VAL A 337 2.78 24.19 0.53
CA VAL A 337 1.76 24.81 1.39
C VAL A 337 1.24 26.05 0.68
N VAL A 338 -0.02 25.99 0.22
CA VAL A 338 -0.63 27.05 -0.57
C VAL A 338 -1.59 27.90 0.28
N PRO A 339 -1.73 29.20 -0.04
CA PRO A 339 -2.80 30.00 0.56
C PRO A 339 -4.16 29.36 0.28
N VAL A 340 -5.05 29.38 1.28
CA VAL A 340 -6.47 29.05 1.04
C VAL A 340 -6.97 29.96 -0.10
N PRO A 341 -7.69 29.44 -1.10
CA PRO A 341 -8.14 30.24 -2.24
C PRO A 341 -8.75 31.56 -1.77
N ALA A 342 -8.27 32.68 -2.33
CA ALA A 342 -8.61 34.04 -1.89
C ALA A 342 -10.13 34.30 -1.81
N ALA A 343 -10.92 33.54 -2.56
CA ALA A 343 -12.37 33.50 -2.48
C ALA A 343 -12.88 33.25 -1.05
N VAL A 344 -12.29 32.34 -0.26
CA VAL A 344 -12.72 32.06 1.12
C VAL A 344 -12.50 33.28 2.02
N TYR A 345 -11.36 33.97 1.86
CA TYR A 345 -11.09 35.22 2.57
C TYR A 345 -12.03 36.35 2.12
N LEU A 346 -12.29 36.47 0.82
CA LEU A 346 -13.22 37.46 0.28
C LEU A 346 -14.67 37.22 0.73
N PHE A 347 -15.11 35.96 0.77
CA PHE A 347 -16.44 35.61 1.25
C PHE A 347 -16.56 35.81 2.77
N GLY A 348 -15.56 35.40 3.55
CA GLY A 348 -15.56 35.60 4.99
C GLY A 348 -15.57 37.08 5.38
N THR A 349 -14.67 37.87 4.78
CA THR A 349 -14.60 39.32 5.02
C THR A 349 -15.82 40.05 4.46
N GLY A 350 -16.33 39.62 3.30
CA GLY A 350 -17.55 40.14 2.69
C GLY A 350 -18.79 39.92 3.56
N LEU A 351 -18.95 38.74 4.16
CA LEU A 351 -20.05 38.43 5.09
C LEU A 351 -19.99 39.29 6.36
N VAL A 352 -18.81 39.46 6.95
CA VAL A 352 -18.61 40.36 8.09
C VAL A 352 -18.93 41.81 7.71
N GLY A 353 -18.49 42.26 6.54
CA GLY A 353 -18.81 43.58 6.00
C GLY A 353 -20.32 43.80 5.80
N LEU A 354 -21.02 42.82 5.23
CA LEU A 354 -22.47 42.85 5.04
C LEU A 354 -23.23 42.85 6.37
N ALA A 355 -22.80 42.05 7.35
CA ALA A 355 -23.38 42.04 8.69
C ALA A 355 -23.19 43.39 9.41
N GLY A 356 -22.03 44.02 9.25
CA GLY A 356 -21.77 45.37 9.75
C GLY A 356 -22.67 46.44 9.13
N LEU A 357 -22.86 46.40 7.82
CA LEU A 357 -23.78 47.30 7.09
C LEU A 357 -25.24 47.07 7.50
N ALA A 358 -25.65 45.82 7.68
CA ALA A 358 -27.00 45.47 8.13
C ALA A 358 -27.29 46.01 9.54
N ARG A 359 -26.33 45.89 10.49
CA ARG A 359 -26.48 46.46 11.84
C ARG A 359 -26.60 47.98 11.83
N ARG A 360 -25.84 48.68 10.98
CA ARG A 360 -25.94 50.14 10.85
C ARG A 360 -27.31 50.59 10.35
N LYS A 361 -27.97 49.79 9.52
CA LYS A 361 -29.34 50.07 9.03
C LYS A 361 -30.42 49.82 10.10
N MET A 362 -30.16 48.96 11.09
CA MET A 362 -31.11 48.61 12.14
C MET A 362 -31.05 49.50 13.40
N ASN A 363 -30.06 50.38 13.51
CA ASN A 363 -30.02 51.42 14.55
C ASN A 363 -30.29 52.82 13.95
N PRO A 364 -31.51 53.14 13.50
CA PRO A 364 -31.89 54.52 13.31
C PRO A 364 -32.03 55.16 14.71
N THR A 365 -31.01 55.89 15.15
CA THR A 365 -31.16 56.84 16.27
C THR A 365 -32.17 57.90 15.86
N VAL A 366 -33.29 57.89 16.57
CA VAL A 366 -34.24 59.02 16.72
C VAL A 366 -33.57 60.15 17.48
#